data_AF-A0A838SXA3-F1
#
_entry.id   AF-A0A838SXA3-F1
#
_cell.length_a   1.000
_cell.length_b   1.000
_cell.length_c   1.000
_cell.angle_alpha   90.00
_cell.angle_beta   90.00
_cell.angle_gamma   90.00
#
_symmetry.space_group_name_H-M   'P 1'
#
loop_
_entity.id
_entity.type
_entity.pdbx_description
1 polymer ?
#
loop_
_entity_poly.entity_id
_entity_poly.type
_entity_poly.pdbx_seq_one_letter_code
_entity_poly.pdbx_strand_id
1 'polypeptide(L)'
;MGEGVEEAVKATLDLLLLVFIFVELLGAVRSTVRERKLVAEPFLIIGIIASIKEIVVVSISAKDDFGNPDGSFEDAMLEIGILAGLVVALALAMFLSRLKEREPEE
;
A
#
# COMPACT_ATOMS: atom_id res chain seq x y z
N MET A 1 -28.98 -7.37 -18.08
CA MET A 1 -28.54 -5.97 -18.16
C MET A 1 -27.61 -5.56 -17.01
N GLY A 2 -27.64 -6.21 -15.84
CA GLY A 2 -26.73 -5.90 -14.72
C GLY A 2 -25.29 -6.38 -14.89
N GLU A 3 -25.07 -7.61 -15.37
CA GLU A 3 -23.71 -8.21 -15.48
C GLU A 3 -22.74 -7.38 -16.33
N GLY A 4 -23.17 -6.85 -17.47
CA GLY A 4 -22.28 -6.04 -18.33
C GLY A 4 -21.88 -4.69 -17.70
N VAL A 5 -22.66 -4.19 -16.74
CA VAL A 5 -22.31 -2.96 -16.00
C VAL A 5 -21.31 -3.29 -14.89
N GLU A 6 -21.50 -4.40 -14.19
CA GLU A 6 -20.57 -4.87 -13.16
C GLU A 6 -19.18 -5.16 -13.75
N GLU A 7 -19.12 -5.82 -14.90
CA GLU A 7 -17.87 -6.12 -15.59
C GLU A 7 -17.14 -4.84 -16.04
N ALA A 8 -17.88 -3.85 -16.56
CA ALA A 8 -17.33 -2.55 -16.94
C ALA A 8 -16.81 -1.75 -15.73
N VAL A 9 -17.50 -1.84 -14.59
CA VAL A 9 -17.08 -1.18 -13.34
C VAL A 9 -15.80 -1.82 -12.81
N LYS A 10 -15.71 -3.16 -12.79
CA LYS A 10 -14.50 -3.88 -12.40
C LYS A 10 -13.30 -3.51 -13.28
N ALA A 11 -13.47 -3.54 -14.60
CA ALA A 11 -12.41 -3.17 -15.53
C ALA A 11 -11.94 -1.71 -15.36
N THR A 12 -12.87 -0.80 -15.03
CA THR A 12 -12.53 0.60 -14.74
C THR A 12 -11.75 0.71 -13.44
N LEU A 13 -12.14 -0.04 -12.42
CA LEU A 13 -11.45 -0.07 -11.14
C LEU A 13 -10.02 -0.60 -11.30
N ASP A 14 -9.83 -1.68 -12.04
CA ASP A 14 -8.51 -2.24 -12.34
C ASP A 14 -7.60 -1.22 -13.02
N LEU A 15 -8.11 -0.50 -14.02
CA LEU A 15 -7.34 0.54 -14.71
C LEU A 15 -7.02 1.72 -13.79
N LEU A 16 -7.97 2.16 -12.97
CA LEU A 16 -7.77 3.25 -12.02
C LEU A 16 -6.76 2.86 -10.94
N LEU A 17 -6.84 1.64 -10.42
CA LEU A 17 -5.89 1.09 -9.47
C LEU A 17 -4.50 1.00 -10.10
N LEU A 18 -4.39 0.51 -11.35
CA LEU A 18 -3.12 0.45 -12.11
C LEU A 18 -2.48 1.84 -12.23
N VAL A 19 -3.25 2.84 -12.64
CA VAL A 19 -2.77 4.24 -12.75
C VAL A 19 -2.33 4.75 -11.38
N PHE A 20 -3.07 4.42 -10.32
CA PHE A 20 -2.73 4.80 -8.96
C PHE A 20 -1.37 4.21 -8.54
N ILE A 21 -1.10 2.94 -8.86
CA ILE A 21 0.23 2.30 -8.65
C ILE A 21 1.33 3.11 -9.33
N PHE A 22 1.13 3.46 -10.60
CA PHE A 22 2.12 4.22 -11.38
C PHE A 22 2.36 5.61 -10.79
N VAL A 23 1.31 6.31 -10.38
CA VAL A 23 1.42 7.64 -9.77
C VAL A 23 2.20 7.56 -8.46
N GLU A 24 1.95 6.55 -7.63
CA GLU A 24 2.66 6.36 -6.37
C GLU A 24 4.13 5.97 -6.56
N LEU A 25 4.42 5.07 -7.51
CA LEU A 25 5.80 4.74 -7.89
C LEU A 25 6.55 5.98 -8.39
N LEU A 26 5.91 6.82 -9.21
CA LEU A 26 6.49 8.08 -9.68
C LEU A 26 6.69 9.07 -8.52
N GLY A 27 5.79 9.11 -7.53
CA GLY A 27 5.94 9.88 -6.31
C GLY A 27 7.18 9.45 -5.50
N ALA A 28 7.37 8.14 -5.33
CA ALA A 28 8.53 7.54 -4.66
C ALA A 28 9.86 7.88 -5.35
N VAL A 29 9.89 7.70 -6.68
CA VAL A 29 11.05 8.04 -7.52
C VAL A 29 11.36 9.54 -7.42
N ARG A 30 10.35 10.40 -7.51
CA ARG A 30 10.52 11.86 -7.39
C ARG A 30 11.10 12.25 -6.03
N SER A 31 10.60 11.68 -4.94
CA SER A 31 11.10 11.95 -3.59
C SER A 31 12.55 11.51 -3.44
N THR A 32 12.88 10.29 -3.88
CA THR A 32 14.25 9.75 -3.84
C THR A 32 15.24 10.58 -4.67
N VAL A 33 14.83 11.02 -5.86
CA VAL A 33 15.68 11.83 -6.76
C VAL A 33 15.92 13.24 -6.22
N ARG A 34 14.96 13.82 -5.49
CA ARG A 34 15.05 15.23 -5.03
C ARG A 34 16.01 15.42 -3.86
N GLU A 35 16.20 14.43 -3.01
CA GLU A 35 16.93 14.61 -1.75
C GLU A 35 18.41 14.19 -1.80
N ARG A 36 18.85 13.42 -2.82
CA ARG A 36 20.24 12.95 -3.02
C ARG A 36 20.97 12.37 -1.77
N LYS A 37 20.21 12.04 -0.72
CA LYS A 37 20.60 11.28 0.47
C LYS A 37 19.43 10.33 0.75
N LEU A 38 19.71 9.10 1.18
CA LEU A 38 18.68 8.18 1.66
C LEU A 38 18.20 8.67 3.02
N VAL A 39 17.33 9.67 3.04
CA VAL A 39 16.64 10.10 4.25
C VAL A 39 15.59 9.03 4.55
N ALA A 40 15.69 8.40 5.72
CA ALA A 40 14.82 7.28 6.07
C ALA A 40 13.34 7.71 6.12
N GLU A 41 13.06 8.95 6.51
CA GLU A 41 11.70 9.49 6.64
C GLU A 41 10.88 9.42 5.33
N PRO A 42 11.29 10.00 4.19
CA PRO A 42 10.54 9.90 2.94
C PRO A 42 10.43 8.46 2.43
N PHE A 43 11.46 7.64 2.58
CA PHE A 43 11.40 6.22 2.19
C PHE A 43 10.33 5.45 2.99
N LEU A 44 10.28 5.66 4.31
CA LEU A 44 9.30 5.02 5.19
C LEU A 44 7.87 5.52 4.91
N ILE A 45 7.69 6.82 4.61
CA ILE A 45 6.38 7.38 4.21
C ILE A 45 5.88 6.68 2.94
N ILE A 46 6.75 6.54 1.94
CA ILE A 46 6.41 5.85 0.68
C ILE A 46 6.05 4.37 0.94
N GLY A 47 6.82 3.68 1.78
CA GLY A 47 6.52 2.29 2.14
C GLY A 47 5.16 2.13 2.82
N ILE A 48 4.78 3.07 3.69
CA ILE A 48 3.47 3.09 4.34
C ILE A 48 2.36 3.30 3.31
N ILE A 49 2.52 4.29 2.42
CA ILE A 49 1.54 4.60 1.37
C ILE A 49 1.33 3.39 0.45
N ALA A 50 2.42 2.78 -0.03
CA ALA A 50 2.37 1.60 -0.89
C ALA A 50 1.66 0.41 -0.22
N SER A 51 1.93 0.19 1.07
CA SER A 51 1.28 -0.88 1.85
C SER A 51 -0.22 -0.64 2.01
N ILE A 52 -0.63 0.62 2.27
CA ILE A 52 -2.05 0.99 2.37
C ILE A 52 -2.77 0.77 1.03
N LYS A 53 -2.14 1.18 -0.07
CA LYS A 53 -2.67 0.98 -1.42
C LYS A 53 -2.89 -0.50 -1.73
N GLU A 54 -1.96 -1.37 -1.37
CA GLU A 54 -2.11 -2.81 -1.60
C GLU A 54 -3.24 -3.42 -0.74
N ILE A 55 -3.38 -2.99 0.52
CA ILE A 55 -4.51 -3.40 1.37
C ILE A 55 -5.85 -3.09 0.70
N VAL A 56 -5.99 -1.92 0.09
CA VAL A 56 -7.23 -1.52 -0.61
C VAL A 56 -7.50 -2.42 -1.82
N VAL A 57 -6.47 -2.70 -2.64
CA VAL A 57 -6.58 -3.58 -3.82
C VAL A 57 -7.01 -4.98 -3.40
N VAL A 58 -6.30 -5.59 -2.45
CA VAL A 58 -6.60 -6.95 -1.96
C VAL A 58 -8.00 -7.00 -1.33
N SER A 59 -8.41 -5.96 -0.59
CA SER A 59 -9.74 -5.89 0.03
C SER A 59 -10.88 -5.82 -0.98
N ILE A 60 -10.64 -5.26 -2.16
CA ILE A 60 -11.64 -5.23 -3.23
C ILE A 60 -11.75 -6.61 -3.88
N SER A 61 -10.62 -7.23 -4.23
CA SER A 61 -10.60 -8.58 -4.81
C SER A 61 -11.21 -9.61 -3.86
N ALA A 62 -10.89 -9.54 -2.57
CA ALA A 62 -11.41 -10.45 -1.55
C ALA A 62 -12.94 -10.44 -1.44
N LYS A 63 -13.62 -9.34 -1.81
CA LYS A 63 -15.09 -9.29 -1.79
C LYS A 63 -15.71 -10.19 -2.86
N ASP A 64 -15.04 -10.35 -3.98
CA ASP A 64 -15.50 -11.23 -5.06
C ASP A 64 -15.31 -12.71 -4.70
N ASP A 65 -14.36 -13.00 -3.81
CA ASP A 65 -13.99 -14.33 -3.36
C ASP A 65 -14.78 -14.80 -2.12
N PHE A 66 -15.59 -13.92 -1.53
CA PHE A 66 -16.33 -14.20 -0.31
C PHE A 66 -17.39 -15.30 -0.54
N GLY A 67 -17.21 -16.44 0.13
CA GLY A 67 -18.11 -17.60 0.03
C GLY A 67 -17.66 -18.67 -0.97
N ASN A 68 -16.53 -18.46 -1.66
CA ASN A 68 -15.92 -19.50 -2.48
C ASN A 68 -15.27 -20.57 -1.59
N PRO A 69 -15.45 -21.87 -1.88
CA PRO A 69 -14.91 -22.96 -1.07
C PRO A 69 -13.41 -23.23 -1.31
N ASP A 70 -12.74 -22.43 -2.13
CA ASP A 70 -11.35 -22.62 -2.56
C ASP A 70 -10.30 -22.01 -1.60
N GLY A 71 -10.74 -21.28 -0.56
CA GLY A 71 -9.87 -20.70 0.47
C GLY A 71 -9.21 -19.37 0.06
N SER A 72 -9.54 -18.85 -1.12
CA SER A 72 -9.04 -17.57 -1.66
C SER A 72 -9.29 -16.38 -0.71
N PHE A 73 -10.44 -16.36 -0.02
CA PHE A 73 -10.76 -15.33 0.96
C PHE A 73 -9.86 -15.38 2.20
N GLU A 74 -9.59 -16.57 2.75
CA GLU A 74 -8.69 -16.73 3.90
C GLU A 74 -7.26 -16.23 3.56
N ASP A 75 -6.78 -16.56 2.36
CA ASP A 75 -5.46 -16.11 1.89
C ASP A 75 -5.40 -14.58 1.76
N ALA A 76 -6.44 -13.96 1.19
CA ALA A 76 -6.53 -12.50 1.09
C ALA A 76 -6.60 -11.82 2.47
N MET A 77 -7.29 -12.42 3.44
CA MET A 77 -7.32 -11.92 4.83
C MET A 77 -5.94 -12.02 5.49
N LEU A 78 -5.20 -13.10 5.24
CA LEU A 78 -3.84 -13.26 5.73
C LEU A 78 -2.90 -12.22 5.13
N GLU A 79 -3.00 -11.99 3.82
CA GLU A 79 -2.22 -10.97 3.12
C GLU A 79 -2.49 -9.57 3.67
N ILE A 80 -3.76 -9.20 3.85
CA ILE A 80 -4.14 -7.92 4.48
C ILE A 80 -3.56 -7.81 5.90
N GLY A 81 -3.61 -8.89 6.68
CA GLY A 81 -3.02 -8.94 8.02
C GLY A 81 -1.51 -8.67 8.01
N ILE A 82 -0.77 -9.27 7.07
CA ILE A 82 0.67 -9.06 6.88
C ILE A 82 0.94 -7.61 6.48
N LEU A 83 0.20 -7.07 5.52
CA LEU A 83 0.36 -5.68 5.07
C LEU A 83 0.06 -4.67 6.18
N ALA A 84 -0.98 -4.92 6.99
CA ALA A 84 -1.28 -4.09 8.15
C ALA A 84 -0.15 -4.13 9.19
N GLY A 85 0.43 -5.32 9.43
CA GLY A 85 1.62 -5.47 10.26
C GLY A 85 2.82 -4.69 9.72
N LEU A 86 3.04 -4.71 8.41
CA LEU A 86 4.10 -3.95 7.74
C LEU A 86 3.91 -2.44 7.94
N VAL A 87 2.69 -1.91 7.78
CA VAL A 87 2.38 -0.49 8.04
C VAL A 87 2.78 -0.10 9.47
N VAL A 88 2.41 -0.91 10.46
CA VAL A 88 2.77 -0.67 11.86
C VAL A 88 4.28 -0.70 12.07
N ALA A 89 4.97 -1.67 11.48
CA ALA A 89 6.43 -1.78 11.57
C ALA A 89 7.14 -0.56 10.96
N LEU A 90 6.68 -0.07 9.80
CA LEU A 90 7.22 1.12 9.13
C LEU A 90 6.91 2.39 9.92
N ALA A 91 5.71 2.51 10.49
CA ALA A 91 5.34 3.62 11.36
C ALA A 91 6.21 3.66 12.63
N LEU A 92 6.48 2.50 13.23
CA LEU A 92 7.39 2.38 14.37
C LEU A 92 8.83 2.74 13.98
N ALA A 93 9.32 2.25 12.85
CA ALA A 93 10.65 2.60 12.35
C ALA A 93 10.77 4.12 12.13
N MET A 94 9.73 4.76 11.60
CA MET A 94 9.69 6.20 11.40
C MET A 94 9.69 6.95 12.73
N PHE A 95 8.89 6.50 13.70
CA PHE A 95 8.85 7.08 15.03
C PHE A 95 10.22 7.00 15.73
N LEU A 96 10.89 5.85 15.64
CA LEU A 96 12.23 5.66 16.20
C LEU A 96 13.29 6.51 15.48
N SER A 97 13.22 6.62 14.15
CA SER A 97 14.12 7.48 13.37
C SER A 97 14.00 8.93 13.79
N ARG A 98 12.77 9.45 13.93
CA ARG A 98 12.50 10.81 14.39
C ARG A 98 12.96 11.06 15.83
N LEU A 99 13.00 10.02 16.68
CA LEU A 99 13.49 10.16 18.05
C LEU A 99 15.01 10.35 18.10
N LYS A 100 15.75 9.64 17.24
CA LYS A 100 17.22 9.68 17.21
C LYS A 100 17.78 10.96 16.59
N GLU A 101 17.05 11.59 15.67
CA GLU A 101 17.41 12.90 15.12
C GLU A 101 17.24 14.07 16.12
N ARG A 102 16.66 13.81 17.31
CA ARG A 102 16.45 14.81 18.37
C ARG A 102 17.53 14.84 19.45
N GLU A 103 18.56 13.99 19.38
CA GLU A 103 19.75 14.16 20.21
C GLU A 103 20.58 15.30 19.60
N PRO A 104 20.65 16.50 20.25
CA PRO A 104 21.58 17.52 19.81
C PRO A 104 22.98 16.95 19.99
N GLU A 105 23.80 17.00 18.94
CA GLU A 105 25.24 16.84 19.09
C GLU A 105 25.71 17.87 20.13
N GLU A 106 26.03 17.41 21.34
CA GLU A 106 26.82 18.15 22.31
C GLU A 106 28.29 18.26 21.84
#